data_AF-A0A2G6DB69-F1
#
_entry.id   AF-A0A2G6DB69-F1
#
_cell.length_a   1.000
_cell.length_b   1.000
_cell.length_c   1.000
_cell.angle_alpha   90.00
_cell.angle_beta   90.00
_cell.angle_gamma   90.00
#
_symmetry.space_group_name_H-M   'P 1'
#
loop_
_entity.id
_entity.type
_entity.pdbx_description
1 polymer ?
#
loop_
_entity_poly.entity_id
_entity_poly.type
_entity_poly.pdbx_seq_one_letter_code
_entity_poly.pdbx_strand_id
1 'polypeptide(L)'
;MGFKKFVNDVVDFLDLDSFSVKGKKKSVKNLTEKLENRRKKVKKELRRASTKKEKKRLGESLELINGQIKKGRKYLNKLESKS
;
A
#
# COMPACT_ATOMS: atom_id res chain seq x y z
N MET A 1 -7.09 -28.35 -31.40
CA MET A 1 -6.73 -27.18 -30.56
C MET A 1 -7.02 -27.56 -29.11
N GLY A 2 -6.01 -27.59 -28.25
CA GLY A 2 -6.18 -28.06 -26.87
C GLY A 2 -6.82 -26.99 -25.98
N PHE A 3 -7.67 -27.42 -25.03
CA PHE A 3 -8.32 -26.55 -24.04
C PHE A 3 -7.34 -25.57 -23.35
N LYS A 4 -6.10 -26.01 -23.11
CA LYS A 4 -5.04 -25.19 -22.51
C LYS A 4 -4.63 -23.98 -23.37
N LYS A 5 -4.65 -24.13 -24.71
CA LYS A 5 -4.39 -23.03 -25.66
C LYS A 5 -5.53 -22.03 -25.66
N PHE A 6 -6.76 -22.53 -25.68
CA PHE A 6 -7.97 -21.69 -25.58
C PHE A 6 -7.99 -20.87 -24.29
N VAL A 7 -7.66 -21.47 -23.14
CA VAL A 7 -7.59 -20.74 -21.86
C VAL A 7 -6.51 -19.65 -21.90
N ASN A 8 -5.33 -19.93 -22.45
CA ASN A 8 -4.29 -18.91 -22.59
C ASN A 8 -4.70 -17.79 -23.55
N ASP A 9 -5.28 -18.11 -24.70
CA ASP A 9 -5.74 -17.12 -25.67
C ASP A 9 -6.83 -16.20 -25.06
N VAL A 10 -7.71 -16.74 -24.21
CA VAL A 10 -8.72 -15.95 -23.48
C VAL A 10 -8.10 -15.08 -22.39
N VAL A 11 -7.10 -15.61 -21.65
CA VAL A 11 -6.37 -14.84 -20.62
C VAL A 11 -5.60 -13.68 -21.24
N ASP A 12 -4.96 -13.91 -22.40
CA ASP A 12 -4.23 -12.91 -23.17
C ASP A 12 -5.16 -11.90 -23.82
N PHE A 13 -6.26 -12.35 -24.45
CA PHE A 13 -7.26 -11.48 -25.08
C PHE A 13 -7.95 -10.55 -24.07
N LEU A 14 -8.23 -11.06 -22.86
CA LEU A 14 -8.84 -10.28 -21.78
C LEU A 14 -7.81 -9.52 -20.92
N ASP A 15 -6.51 -9.67 -21.22
CA ASP A 15 -5.40 -9.01 -20.52
C ASP A 15 -5.51 -9.14 -18.98
N LEU A 16 -5.86 -10.34 -18.51
CA LEU A 16 -6.21 -10.59 -17.11
C LEU A 16 -4.99 -10.48 -16.17
N ASP A 17 -3.79 -10.70 -16.69
CA ASP A 17 -2.54 -10.51 -15.95
C ASP A 17 -2.32 -9.03 -15.60
N SER A 18 -2.54 -8.11 -16.55
CA SER A 18 -2.44 -6.68 -16.28
C SER A 18 -3.54 -6.21 -15.32
N PHE A 19 -4.74 -6.83 -15.37
CA PHE A 19 -5.83 -6.54 -14.44
C PHE A 19 -5.46 -6.89 -12.99
N SER A 20 -4.85 -8.05 -12.77
CA SER A 20 -4.35 -8.48 -11.45
C SER A 20 -3.29 -7.52 -10.90
N VAL A 21 -2.34 -7.09 -11.74
CA VAL A 21 -1.29 -6.14 -11.36
C VAL A 21 -1.89 -4.75 -11.06
N LYS A 22 -2.82 -4.27 -11.88
CA LYS A 22 -3.55 -3.00 -11.67
C LYS A 22 -4.36 -3.03 -10.36
N GLY A 23 -5.04 -4.15 -10.06
CA GLY A 23 -5.76 -4.35 -8.81
C GLY A 23 -4.85 -4.32 -7.58
N LYS A 24 -3.72 -5.05 -7.63
CA LYS A 24 -2.69 -5.02 -6.56
C LYS A 24 -2.13 -3.61 -6.35
N LYS A 25 -1.82 -2.90 -7.43
CA LYS A 25 -1.32 -1.50 -7.39
C LYS A 25 -2.34 -0.56 -6.73
N LYS A 26 -3.62 -0.64 -7.12
CA LYS A 26 -4.70 0.17 -6.55
C LYS A 26 -4.86 -0.08 -5.04
N SER A 27 -4.85 -1.35 -4.64
CA SER A 27 -4.94 -1.74 -3.22
C SER A 27 -3.81 -1.17 -2.38
N VAL A 28 -2.57 -1.24 -2.88
CA VAL A 28 -1.40 -0.70 -2.14
C VAL A 28 -1.38 0.83 -2.12
N LYS A 29 -1.84 1.51 -3.19
CA LYS A 29 -2.05 2.97 -3.17
C LYS A 29 -3.07 3.37 -2.09
N ASN A 30 -4.24 2.73 -2.06
CA ASN A 30 -5.28 3.00 -1.07
C ASN A 30 -4.80 2.76 0.37
N LEU A 31 -4.05 1.68 0.61
CA LEU A 31 -3.49 1.39 1.94
C LEU A 31 -2.47 2.46 2.35
N THR A 32 -1.60 2.88 1.42
CA THR A 32 -0.59 3.91 1.67
C THR A 32 -1.26 5.25 2.00
N GLU A 33 -2.30 5.66 1.28
CA GLU A 33 -3.08 6.87 1.59
C GLU A 33 -3.74 6.81 2.97
N LYS A 34 -4.32 5.67 3.35
CA LYS A 34 -4.89 5.46 4.69
C LYS A 34 -3.82 5.63 5.77
N LEU A 35 -2.62 5.09 5.56
CA LEU A 35 -1.48 5.25 6.46
C LEU A 35 -1.01 6.71 6.54
N GLU A 36 -0.98 7.45 5.43
CA GLU A 36 -0.66 8.87 5.44
C GLU A 36 -1.69 9.71 6.20
N ASN A 37 -2.97 9.41 6.02
CA ASN A 37 -4.05 10.05 6.78
C ASN A 37 -3.94 9.72 8.28
N ARG A 38 -3.61 8.47 8.63
CA ARG A 38 -3.34 8.08 10.02
C ARG A 38 -2.13 8.82 10.58
N ARG A 39 -1.04 8.96 9.82
CA ARG A 39 0.15 9.75 10.20
C ARG A 39 -0.22 11.19 10.53
N LYS A 40 -1.08 11.83 9.72
CA LYS A 40 -1.55 13.20 9.97
C LYS A 40 -2.34 13.29 11.28
N LYS A 41 -3.21 12.31 11.57
CA LYS A 41 -3.96 12.25 12.84
C LYS A 41 -3.04 12.08 14.05
N VAL A 42 -2.12 11.11 13.99
CA VAL A 42 -1.14 10.87 15.07
C VAL A 42 -0.24 12.09 15.29
N LYS A 43 0.16 12.82 14.24
CA LYS A 43 0.88 14.10 14.40
C LYS A 43 0.06 15.17 15.12
N LYS A 44 -1.24 15.27 14.85
CA LYS A 44 -2.13 16.20 15.55
C LYS A 44 -2.31 15.80 17.01
N GLU A 45 -2.48 14.52 17.29
CA GLU A 45 -2.56 13.97 18.66
C GLU A 45 -1.25 14.21 19.42
N LEU A 46 -0.10 14.01 18.79
CA LEU A 46 1.22 14.24 19.40
C LEU A 46 1.42 15.69 19.83
N ARG A 47 0.89 16.65 19.05
CA ARG A 47 0.93 18.08 19.39
C ARG A 47 0.02 18.42 20.58
N ARG A 48 -1.07 17.67 20.76
CA ARG A 48 -2.04 17.85 21.85
C ARG A 48 -1.69 17.03 23.10
N ALA A 49 -0.79 16.06 22.97
CA ALA A 49 -0.37 15.20 24.06
C ALA A 49 0.27 16.01 25.18
N SER A 50 -0.29 15.90 26.38
CA SER A 50 0.17 16.64 27.55
C SER A 50 1.19 15.86 28.37
N THR A 51 1.15 14.52 28.31
CA THR A 51 2.05 13.66 29.09
C THR A 51 3.23 13.11 28.29
N LYS A 52 4.37 12.91 28.98
CA LYS A 52 5.58 12.29 28.39
C LYS A 52 5.31 10.85 27.92
N LYS A 53 4.44 10.12 28.63
CA LYS A 53 4.05 8.74 28.29
C LYS A 53 3.24 8.68 27.00
N GLU A 54 2.27 9.59 26.81
CA GLU A 54 1.51 9.69 25.56
C GLU A 54 2.40 10.11 24.39
N LYS A 55 3.28 11.10 24.59
CA LYS A 55 4.24 11.52 23.55
C LYS A 55 5.12 10.37 23.10
N LYS A 56 5.62 9.54 24.02
CA LYS A 56 6.42 8.35 23.70
C LYS A 56 5.64 7.35 22.85
N ARG A 57 4.43 6.98 23.29
CA ARG A 57 3.56 6.03 22.54
C ARG A 57 3.18 6.55 21.15
N LEU A 58 2.82 7.82 21.05
CA LEU A 58 2.48 8.44 19.78
C LEU A 58 3.69 8.55 18.86
N GLY A 59 4.89 8.79 19.41
CA GLY A 59 6.16 8.75 18.68
C GLY A 59 6.45 7.38 18.08
N GLU A 60 6.40 6.32 18.90
CA GLU A 60 6.56 4.92 18.46
C GLU A 60 5.54 4.55 17.36
N SER A 61 4.28 4.94 17.53
CA SER A 61 3.23 4.76 16.52
C SER A 61 3.56 5.48 15.21
N LEU A 62 4.10 6.69 15.29
CA LEU A 62 4.49 7.49 14.13
C LEU A 62 5.66 6.86 13.37
N GLU A 63 6.65 6.31 14.08
CA GLU A 63 7.77 5.56 13.50
C GLU A 63 7.30 4.31 12.76
N LEU A 64 6.41 3.52 13.38
CA LEU A 64 5.81 2.34 12.75
C LEU A 64 5.06 2.71 11.47
N ILE A 65 4.21 3.75 11.53
CA ILE A 65 3.46 4.23 10.36
C ILE A 65 4.41 4.68 9.25
N ASN A 66 5.48 5.42 9.57
CA ASN A 66 6.47 5.84 8.59
C ASN A 66 7.19 4.65 7.95
N GLY A 67 7.54 3.63 8.75
CA GLY A 67 8.14 2.40 8.26
C GLY A 67 7.22 1.66 7.26
N GLN A 68 5.93 1.57 7.57
CA GLN A 68 4.94 0.94 6.69
C GLN A 68 4.69 1.75 5.41
N ILE A 69 4.64 3.09 5.48
CA ILE A 69 4.54 3.94 4.28
C ILE A 69 5.76 3.72 3.37
N LYS A 70 6.98 3.64 3.93
CA LYS A 70 8.21 3.39 3.16
C LYS A 70 8.17 2.02 2.47
N LYS A 71 7.68 0.98 3.15
CA LYS A 71 7.48 -0.36 2.58
C LYS A 71 6.42 -0.33 1.45
N GLY A 72 5.28 0.34 1.67
CA GLY A 72 4.22 0.49 0.67
C GLY A 72 4.70 1.19 -0.60
N ARG A 73 5.47 2.28 -0.48
CA ARG A 73 6.09 2.98 -1.62
C ARG A 73 7.09 2.10 -2.37
N LYS A 74 7.97 1.37 -1.65
CA LYS A 74 8.89 0.41 -2.29
C LYS A 74 8.15 -0.68 -3.05
N TYR A 75 7.05 -1.18 -2.50
CA TYR A 75 6.24 -2.21 -3.14
C TYR A 75 5.52 -1.68 -4.38
N LEU A 76 4.98 -0.45 -4.33
CA LEU A 76 4.41 0.22 -5.50
C LEU A 76 5.43 0.41 -6.62
N ASN A 77 6.63 0.89 -6.31
CA ASN A 77 7.69 1.03 -7.31
C ASN A 77 8.04 -0.32 -7.94
N LYS A 78 8.11 -1.41 -7.15
CA LYS A 78 8.35 -2.76 -7.69
C LYS A 78 7.22 -3.25 -8.61
N LEU A 79 5.97 -2.88 -8.32
CA LEU A 79 4.85 -3.20 -9.20
C LEU A 79 4.87 -2.34 -10.47
N GLU A 80 5.30 -1.09 -10.39
CA GLU A 80 5.46 -0.20 -11.55
C GLU A 80 6.61 -0.61 -12.46
N SER A 81 7.74 -1.08 -11.91
CA SER A 81 8.86 -1.60 -12.70
C SER A 81 8.60 -2.98 -13.31
N LYS A 82 7.50 -3.65 -12.94
CA LYS A 82 7.05 -4.94 -13.49
C LYS A 82 5.84 -4.82 -14.41
N SER A 83 5.28 -3.62 -14.56
CA SER A 83 4.16 -3.30 -15.46
C SER A 83 4.67 -2.78 -16.79
#